data_AF-A0A2S2R1X1-F1
#
_entry.id   AF-A0A2S2R1X1-F1
#
_cell.length_a   1.000
_cell.length_b   1.000
_cell.length_c   1.000
_cell.angle_alpha   90.00
_cell.angle_beta   90.00
_cell.angle_gamma   90.00
#
_symmetry.space_group_name_H-M   'P 1'
#
loop_
_entity.id
_entity.type
_entity.pdbx_description
1 polymer ?
#
loop_
_entity_poly.entity_id
_entity_poly.type
_entity_poly.pdbx_seq_one_letter_code
_entity_poly.pdbx_strand_id
1 'polypeptide(L)'
;MCVFLGDPLYKYPKMVESVDETHGGEDVMVFARGPWAHLFSGNYEQNLIPLTMGFAAGVGPAAGMNGGPVAYAYAPSRAAAVPSSLFAITGGFLLTTIAL
;
A
#
# COMPACT_ATOMS: atom_id res chain seq x y z
N MET A 1 -46.79 -19.27 8.28
CA MET A 1 -45.53 -18.52 8.47
C MET A 1 -44.80 -18.46 7.12
N CYS A 2 -45.31 -17.64 6.20
CA CYS A 2 -44.60 -17.29 4.98
C CYS A 2 -43.95 -15.94 5.28
N VAL A 3 -42.67 -15.94 5.64
CA VAL A 3 -41.92 -14.70 5.85
C VAL A 3 -41.70 -14.07 4.48
N PHE A 4 -42.00 -12.79 4.38
CA PHE A 4 -42.01 -11.93 3.19
C PHE A 4 -40.63 -11.79 2.51
N LEU A 5 -40.03 -12.88 2.03
CA LEU A 5 -38.69 -12.93 1.40
C LEU A 5 -38.58 -12.17 0.07
N GLY A 6 -39.64 -11.50 -0.38
CA GLY A 6 -39.70 -10.78 -1.66
C GLY A 6 -39.96 -9.27 -1.54
N ASP A 7 -40.18 -8.75 -0.32
CA ASP A 7 -40.36 -7.31 -0.12
C ASP A 7 -39.00 -6.66 0.24
N PRO A 8 -38.46 -5.77 -0.62
CA PRO A 8 -37.18 -5.11 -0.36
C PRO A 8 -37.22 -4.10 0.79
N LEU A 9 -38.41 -3.72 1.27
CA LEU A 9 -38.58 -2.75 2.36
C LEU A 9 -38.85 -3.40 3.72
N TYR A 10 -38.90 -4.73 3.77
CA TYR A 10 -39.13 -5.44 5.02
C TYR A 10 -37.98 -5.21 6.01
N LYS A 11 -38.32 -4.79 7.24
CA LYS A 11 -37.36 -4.61 8.34
C LYS A 11 -37.41 -5.81 9.27
N TYR A 12 -36.25 -6.44 9.47
CA TYR A 12 -36.13 -7.54 10.42
C TYR A 12 -36.32 -7.07 11.88
N PRO A 13 -36.77 -7.95 12.79
CA PRO A 13 -36.94 -7.62 14.20
C PRO A 13 -35.64 -7.13 14.85
N LYS A 14 -35.75 -6.16 15.76
CA LYS A 14 -34.66 -5.61 16.58
C LYS A 14 -35.02 -5.72 18.06
N MET A 15 -34.01 -5.84 18.93
CA MET A 15 -34.22 -6.01 20.38
C MET A 15 -34.56 -4.69 21.09
N VAL A 16 -34.08 -3.55 20.57
CA VAL A 16 -34.24 -2.22 21.17
C VAL A 16 -34.82 -1.26 20.13
N GLU A 17 -35.73 -0.38 20.55
CA GLU A 17 -36.30 0.64 19.69
C GLU A 17 -35.28 1.75 19.40
N SER A 18 -34.86 1.86 18.14
CA SER A 18 -34.01 2.94 17.64
C SER A 18 -34.46 3.33 16.24
N VAL A 19 -34.31 4.61 15.89
CA VAL A 19 -34.63 5.13 14.54
C VAL A 19 -33.69 4.49 13.52
N ASP A 20 -32.41 4.36 13.89
CA ASP A 20 -31.33 3.78 13.09
C ASP A 20 -30.64 2.62 13.84
N GLU A 21 -30.12 1.66 13.10
CA GLU A 21 -29.31 0.58 13.68
C GLU A 21 -27.95 1.11 14.13
N THR A 22 -27.39 0.50 15.17
CA THR A 22 -26.05 0.82 15.68
C THR A 22 -25.03 -0.15 15.11
N HIS A 23 -23.90 0.36 14.61
CA HIS A 23 -22.86 -0.51 14.08
C HIS A 23 -22.36 -1.56 15.08
N GLY A 24 -22.08 -2.76 14.58
CA GLY A 24 -21.29 -3.78 15.27
C GLY A 24 -19.84 -3.31 15.49
N GLY A 25 -19.25 -3.73 16.61
CA GLY A 25 -17.88 -3.40 17.01
C GLY A 25 -16.89 -4.54 16.76
N GLU A 26 -17.31 -5.59 16.06
CA GLU A 26 -16.51 -6.77 15.76
C GLU A 26 -15.41 -6.49 14.72
N ASP A 27 -14.34 -7.29 14.77
CA ASP A 27 -13.25 -7.25 13.78
C ASP A 27 -13.79 -7.51 12.35
N VAL A 28 -13.26 -6.76 11.37
CA VAL A 28 -13.61 -6.89 9.96
C VAL A 28 -12.51 -7.53 9.13
N MET A 29 -12.89 -8.29 8.12
CA MET A 29 -11.95 -8.94 7.20
C MET A 29 -11.34 -7.97 6.20
N VAL A 30 -10.06 -8.19 5.87
CA VAL A 30 -9.32 -7.42 4.85
C VAL A 30 -8.77 -8.40 3.81
N PHE A 31 -9.01 -8.10 2.52
CA PHE A 31 -8.47 -8.86 1.40
C PHE A 31 -7.41 -8.04 0.67
N ALA A 32 -6.26 -8.66 0.38
CA ALA A 32 -5.16 -8.01 -0.33
C ALA A 32 -4.61 -8.90 -1.44
N ARG A 33 -4.22 -8.26 -2.55
CA ARG A 33 -3.50 -8.87 -3.68
C ARG A 33 -2.56 -7.83 -4.27
N GLY A 34 -1.35 -8.26 -4.65
CA GLY A 34 -0.35 -7.41 -5.28
C GLY A 34 0.97 -7.37 -4.50
N PRO A 35 1.87 -6.41 -4.82
CA PRO A 35 3.10 -6.19 -4.09
C PRO A 35 2.80 -6.02 -2.59
N TRP A 36 3.56 -6.70 -1.74
CA TRP A 36 3.43 -6.61 -0.28
C TRP A 36 2.09 -7.10 0.31
N ALA A 37 1.24 -7.80 -0.46
CA ALA A 37 -0.02 -8.33 0.04
C ALA A 37 0.13 -9.31 1.22
N HIS A 38 1.29 -9.98 1.32
CA HIS A 38 1.63 -10.89 2.42
C HIS A 38 1.75 -10.19 3.79
N LEU A 39 1.79 -8.85 3.83
CA LEU A 39 1.79 -8.09 5.08
C LEU A 39 0.40 -8.02 5.73
N PHE A 40 -0.68 -8.28 4.97
CA PHE A 40 -2.04 -8.35 5.49
C PHE A 40 -2.34 -9.78 5.98
N SER A 41 -1.72 -10.18 7.08
CA SER A 41 -1.87 -11.51 7.67
C SER A 41 -2.14 -11.43 9.18
N GLY A 42 -2.98 -12.31 9.69
CA GLY A 42 -3.38 -12.35 11.10
C GLY A 42 -4.33 -11.21 11.49
N ASN A 43 -4.40 -10.93 12.80
CA ASN A 43 -5.17 -9.82 13.36
C ASN A 43 -4.25 -8.63 13.58
N TYR A 44 -4.72 -7.44 13.20
CA TYR A 44 -3.98 -6.20 13.35
C TYR A 44 -4.94 -5.01 13.46
N GLU A 45 -4.42 -3.91 14.01
CA GLU A 45 -5.17 -2.66 14.17
C GLU A 45 -5.56 -2.04 12.82
N GLN A 46 -6.75 -1.44 12.74
CA GLN A 46 -7.25 -0.82 11.51
C GLN A 46 -6.32 0.29 10.97
N ASN A 47 -5.57 0.97 11.84
CA ASN A 47 -4.57 1.98 11.45
C ASN A 47 -3.38 1.39 10.66
N LEU A 48 -3.15 0.07 10.72
CA LEU A 48 -2.11 -0.58 9.93
C LEU A 48 -2.43 -0.56 8.43
N ILE A 49 -3.71 -0.51 8.05
CA ILE A 49 -4.14 -0.53 6.64
C ILE A 49 -3.48 0.60 5.83
N PRO A 50 -3.64 1.89 6.19
CA PRO A 50 -2.98 2.99 5.45
C PRO A 50 -1.46 2.96 5.55
N LEU A 51 -0.88 2.51 6.67
CA LEU A 51 0.57 2.43 6.83
C LEU A 51 1.18 1.38 5.89
N THR A 52 0.60 0.19 5.80
CA THR A 52 1.06 -0.88 4.92
C THR A 52 0.82 -0.53 3.45
N MET A 53 -0.28 0.15 3.11
CA MET A 53 -0.47 0.68 1.75
C MET A 53 0.57 1.74 1.39
N GLY A 54 0.87 2.67 2.29
CA GLY A 54 1.90 3.70 2.09
C GLY A 54 3.30 3.10 1.94
N PHE A 55 3.62 2.10 2.78
CA PHE A 55 4.83 1.29 2.64
C PHE A 55 4.90 0.64 1.26
N ALA A 56 3.85 -0.08 0.84
CA ALA A 56 3.83 -0.79 -0.44
C ALA A 56 3.90 0.12 -1.67
N ALA A 57 3.43 1.36 -1.56
CA ALA A 57 3.44 2.35 -2.64
C ALA A 57 4.66 3.30 -2.59
N GLY A 58 5.45 3.29 -1.51
CA GLY A 58 6.55 4.24 -1.32
C GLY A 58 6.05 5.68 -1.13
N VAL A 59 4.88 5.87 -0.51
CA VAL A 59 4.27 7.18 -0.24
C VAL A 59 3.96 7.38 1.24
N GLY A 60 3.97 8.64 1.67
CA GLY A 60 3.65 9.01 3.04
C GLY A 60 4.72 8.60 4.06
N PRO A 61 4.40 8.64 5.37
CA PRO A 61 5.38 8.45 6.44
C PRO A 61 6.06 7.08 6.45
N ALA A 62 5.40 6.05 5.92
CA ALA A 62 5.93 4.68 5.86
C ALA A 62 6.81 4.41 4.63
N ALA A 63 6.93 5.36 3.68
CA ALA A 63 7.72 5.21 2.45
C ALA A 63 9.21 4.94 2.69
N GLY A 64 9.77 5.52 3.75
CA GLY A 64 11.19 5.41 4.09
C GLY A 64 11.54 4.25 5.02
N MET A 65 10.56 3.39 5.36
CA MET A 65 10.82 2.24 6.23
C MET A 65 11.69 1.20 5.50
N ASN A 66 12.67 0.64 6.22
CA ASN A 66 13.56 -0.37 5.67
C ASN A 66 12.79 -1.57 5.14
N GLY A 67 13.21 -2.07 3.98
CA GLY A 67 12.53 -3.17 3.29
C GLY A 67 11.35 -2.71 2.42
N GLY A 68 11.01 -1.43 2.35
CA GLY A 68 10.00 -0.92 1.42
C GLY A 68 10.42 -1.02 -0.05
N PRO A 69 9.47 -0.86 -0.99
CA PRO A 69 9.80 -0.64 -2.38
C PRO A 69 10.76 0.54 -2.49
N VAL A 70 11.71 0.48 -3.42
CA VAL A 70 12.59 1.61 -3.75
C VAL A 70 11.68 2.81 -3.98
N ALA A 71 11.68 3.73 -3.02
CA ALA A 71 10.68 4.78 -2.98
C ALA A 71 10.69 5.49 -4.33
N TYR A 72 9.51 5.65 -4.93
CA TYR A 72 9.29 6.77 -5.86
C TYR A 72 9.25 8.05 -5.00
N ALA A 73 10.35 8.30 -4.30
CA ALA A 73 10.48 9.43 -3.43
C ALA A 73 10.62 10.64 -4.34
N TYR A 74 9.71 11.56 -4.17
CA TYR A 74 9.92 12.98 -4.36
C TYR A 74 11.03 13.47 -3.39
N ALA A 75 12.20 12.84 -3.41
CA ALA A 75 13.39 13.22 -2.66
C ALA A 75 14.27 14.02 -3.61
N PRO A 76 14.28 15.36 -3.55
CA PRO A 76 15.37 16.09 -4.17
C PRO A 76 16.66 15.66 -3.45
N SER A 77 17.71 15.41 -4.24
CA SER A 77 19.09 15.19 -3.77
C SER A 77 19.45 13.86 -3.11
N ARG A 78 19.28 12.74 -3.82
CA ARG A 78 20.43 11.83 -4.00
C ARG A 78 20.47 11.43 -5.45
N ALA A 79 21.43 12.00 -6.18
CA ALA A 79 21.79 11.59 -7.52
C ALA A 79 22.01 10.08 -7.49
N ALA A 80 21.01 9.33 -7.95
CA ALA A 80 21.17 7.93 -8.29
C ALA A 80 22.21 7.94 -9.41
N ALA A 81 23.47 7.70 -9.05
CA ALA A 81 24.51 7.36 -9.99
C ALA A 81 24.10 6.01 -10.59
N VAL A 82 23.26 6.06 -11.62
CA VAL A 82 23.00 4.93 -12.48
C VAL A 82 24.31 4.72 -13.24
N PRO A 83 25.05 3.62 -13.04
CA PRO A 83 26.19 3.35 -13.90
C PRO A 83 25.64 2.96 -15.27
N SER A 84 25.37 3.96 -16.10
CA SER A 84 25.15 3.72 -17.52
C SER A 84 26.50 3.26 -18.07
N SER A 85 26.51 2.07 -18.68
CA SER A 85 27.65 1.48 -19.37
C SER A 85 28.28 2.43 -20.41
N LEU A 86 27.53 3.46 -20.82
CA LEU A 86 27.98 4.54 -21.68
C LEU A 86 29.07 5.42 -21.03
N PHE A 87 29.08 5.61 -19.71
CA PHE A 87 30.08 6.44 -19.02
C PHE A 87 31.45 5.74 -18.90
N ALA A 88 31.47 4.40 -18.79
CA ALA A 88 32.70 3.62 -18.75
C ALA A 88 33.43 3.60 -20.12
N ILE A 89 32.67 3.60 -21.21
CA ILE A 89 33.22 3.54 -22.57
C ILE A 89 33.74 4.91 -23.02
N THR A 90 33.02 6.00 -22.71
CA THR A 90 33.49 7.36 -23.04
C THR A 90 34.69 7.79 -22.22
N GLY A 91 34.77 7.40 -20.94
CA GLY A 91 35.92 7.69 -20.08
C GLY A 91 37.20 6.94 -20.50
N GLY A 92 37.08 5.66 -20.88
CA GLY A 92 38.23 4.85 -21.32
C GLY A 92 38.80 5.29 -22.67
N PHE A 93 37.95 5.75 -23.60
CA PHE A 93 38.39 6.19 -24.91
C PHE A 93 39.07 7.57 -24.86
N LEU A 94 38.59 8.50 -24.02
CA LEU A 94 39.20 9.83 -23.89
C LEU A 94 40.58 9.80 -23.21
N LEU A 95 40.80 8.86 -22.28
CA LEU A 95 42.08 8.72 -21.58
C LEU A 95 43.20 8.16 -22.48
N THR A 96 42.84 7.30 -23.45
CA THR A 96 43.81 6.68 -24.37
C THR A 96 44.23 7.59 -25.52
N THR A 97 43.42 8.60 -25.86
CA THR A 97 43.75 9.60 -26.90
C THR A 97 44.57 10.79 -26.39
N ILE A 98 44.66 11.01 -25.07
CA ILE A 98 45.49 12.09 -24.47
C ILE A 98 46.90 11.58 -24.09
N ALA A 99 47.10 10.26 -24.04
CA ALA A 99 48.36 9.61 -23.67
C ALA A 99 49.21 9.12 -24.86
N LEU A 100 48.97 9.62 -26.08
CA LEU A 100 49.84 9.42 -27.25
C LEU A 100 50.28 10.77 -27.84
#